data_AF-A0A2S9YBQ2-F1
#
_entry.id   AF-A0A2S9YBQ2-F1
#
_cell.length_a   1.000
_cell.length_b   1.000
_cell.length_c   1.000
_cell.angle_alpha   90.00
_cell.angle_beta   90.00
_cell.angle_gamma   90.00
#
_symmetry.space_group_name_H-M   'P 1'
#
loop_
_entity.id
_entity.type
_entity.pdbx_description
1 polymer ?
#
loop_
_entity_poly.entity_id
_entity_poly.type
_entity_poly.pdbx_seq_one_letter_code
_entity_poly.pdbx_strand_id
1 'polypeptide(L)'
;MSKALIAYQDRLAGARQRLKERAQLRVLMGPEADPELLHAFLIQWAALSVQLQEPAEHFLVEASRRCAGLGEHGLSLRLLQIASEAIERYRLLADDTRTLAQLWNGRRLPPLDLTYLLTQPQTPSMKRLHAGYEALVNGPEPWALLAARYEAEAMLGSIAAQVTAQAERLLGADVRPCLRSVEALANFTERGSLDKTMVAFLEASPARVERMSEVGERTLQIYADFLVECCVAATNLSTWRDREHG
;
A
#
# COMPACT_ATOMS: atom_id res chain seq x y z
N MET A 1 -19.54 0.42 -17.92
CA MET A 1 -18.21 -0.20 -17.75
C MET A 1 -17.86 -0.99 -18.99
N SER A 2 -16.65 -0.85 -19.51
CA SER A 2 -16.20 -1.57 -20.71
C SER A 2 -16.00 -3.08 -20.44
N LYS A 3 -16.08 -3.91 -21.49
CA LYS A 3 -15.83 -5.35 -21.39
C LYS A 3 -14.41 -5.66 -20.89
N ALA A 4 -13.43 -4.83 -21.24
CA ALA A 4 -12.04 -4.98 -20.82
C ALA A 4 -11.87 -4.78 -19.31
N LEU A 5 -12.51 -3.75 -18.75
CA LEU A 5 -12.48 -3.49 -17.32
C LEU A 5 -13.16 -4.59 -16.52
N ILE A 6 -14.32 -5.09 -16.99
CA ILE A 6 -15.02 -6.22 -16.36
C ILE A 6 -14.13 -7.45 -16.34
N ALA A 7 -13.55 -7.81 -17.49
CA ALA A 7 -12.65 -8.97 -17.58
C ALA A 7 -11.42 -8.83 -16.66
N TYR A 8 -10.84 -7.63 -16.56
CA TYR A 8 -9.74 -7.35 -15.66
C TYR A 8 -10.14 -7.53 -14.18
N GLN A 9 -11.31 -7.00 -13.79
CA GLN A 9 -11.83 -7.10 -12.43
C GLN A 9 -12.17 -8.54 -12.05
N ASP A 10 -12.82 -9.29 -12.94
CA ASP A 10 -13.21 -10.68 -12.73
C ASP A 10 -11.97 -11.57 -12.51
N ARG A 11 -10.91 -11.38 -13.33
CA ARG A 11 -9.64 -12.10 -13.19
C ARG A 11 -8.99 -11.87 -11.81
N LEU A 12 -9.11 -10.66 -11.26
CA LEU A 12 -8.48 -10.30 -9.99
C LEU A 12 -9.37 -10.49 -8.75
N ALA A 13 -10.66 -10.78 -8.93
CA ALA A 13 -11.61 -10.94 -7.83
C ALA A 13 -11.13 -11.98 -6.81
N GLY A 14 -10.65 -13.13 -7.28
CA GLY A 14 -10.13 -14.19 -6.41
C GLY A 14 -8.88 -13.76 -5.62
N ALA A 15 -7.93 -13.08 -6.26
CA ALA A 15 -6.72 -12.58 -5.61
C ALA A 15 -7.03 -11.52 -4.54
N ARG A 16 -7.93 -10.58 -4.85
CA ARG A 16 -8.41 -9.56 -3.92
C ARG A 16 -9.14 -10.17 -2.72
N GLN A 17 -9.95 -11.20 -2.95
CA GLN A 17 -10.67 -11.89 -1.89
C GLN A 17 -9.72 -12.64 -0.95
N ARG A 18 -8.76 -13.40 -1.49
CA ARG A 18 -7.75 -14.13 -0.68
C ARG A 18 -6.95 -13.19 0.24
N LEU A 19 -6.71 -11.96 -0.20
CA LEU A 19 -6.03 -10.96 0.63
C LEU A 19 -6.89 -10.53 1.82
N LYS A 20 -8.18 -10.26 1.61
CA LYS A 20 -9.12 -9.89 2.69
C LYS A 20 -9.31 -11.01 3.71
N GLU A 21 -9.13 -12.26 3.29
CA GLU A 21 -9.28 -13.45 4.13
C GLU A 21 -8.03 -13.82 4.93
N ARG A 22 -6.91 -13.09 4.77
CA ARG A 22 -5.67 -13.38 5.50
C ARG A 22 -5.90 -13.36 7.01
N ALA A 23 -5.50 -14.45 7.68
CA ALA A 23 -5.76 -14.67 9.10
C ALA A 23 -5.25 -13.53 9.98
N GLN A 24 -4.06 -12.98 9.68
CA GLN A 24 -3.45 -11.89 10.45
C GLN A 24 -4.30 -10.62 10.40
N LEU A 25 -4.80 -10.25 9.22
CA LEU A 25 -5.71 -9.10 9.07
C LEU A 25 -7.04 -9.34 9.76
N ARG A 26 -7.57 -10.57 9.70
CA ARG A 26 -8.80 -10.94 10.42
C ARG A 26 -8.65 -10.83 11.94
N VAL A 27 -7.48 -11.18 12.49
CA VAL A 27 -7.20 -11.01 13.93
C VAL A 27 -7.21 -9.53 14.30
N LEU A 28 -6.52 -8.67 13.55
CA LEU A 28 -6.46 -7.23 13.80
C LEU A 28 -7.83 -6.53 13.66
N MET A 29 -8.64 -7.00 12.72
CA MET A 29 -9.96 -6.43 12.42
C MET A 29 -11.09 -7.12 13.22
N GLY A 30 -10.77 -8.06 14.10
CA GLY A 30 -11.75 -8.77 14.92
C GLY A 30 -12.33 -7.89 16.04
N PRO A 31 -13.52 -8.22 16.59
CA PRO A 31 -14.11 -7.48 17.69
C PRO A 31 -13.23 -7.51 18.96
N GLU A 32 -12.57 -8.64 19.21
CA GLU A 32 -11.66 -8.89 20.34
C GLU A 32 -10.18 -8.60 20.01
N ALA A 33 -9.90 -7.82 18.97
CA ALA A 33 -8.53 -7.48 18.63
C ALA A 33 -7.88 -6.65 19.76
N ASP A 34 -6.63 -6.99 20.09
CA ASP A 34 -5.85 -6.25 21.09
C ASP A 34 -5.56 -4.81 20.60
N PRO A 35 -5.99 -3.77 21.33
CA PRO A 35 -5.68 -2.38 21.00
C PRO A 35 -4.18 -2.12 20.87
N GLU A 36 -3.34 -2.73 21.70
CA GLU A 36 -1.90 -2.52 21.64
C GLU A 36 -1.31 -3.08 20.35
N LEU A 37 -1.67 -4.32 20.00
CA LEU A 37 -1.26 -4.92 18.74
C LEU A 37 -1.74 -4.12 17.52
N LEU A 38 -2.98 -3.60 17.53
CA LEU A 38 -3.47 -2.78 16.42
C LEU A 38 -2.68 -1.47 16.30
N HIS A 39 -2.39 -0.80 17.42
CA HIS A 39 -1.60 0.43 17.40
C HIS A 39 -0.18 0.18 16.88
N ALA A 40 0.46 -0.90 17.35
CA ALA A 40 1.76 -1.35 16.86
C ALA A 40 1.73 -1.65 15.35
N PHE A 41 0.66 -2.28 14.87
CA PHE A 41 0.46 -2.55 13.44
C PHE A 41 0.35 -1.28 12.62
N LEU A 42 -0.44 -0.29 13.05
CA LEU A 42 -0.58 0.98 12.34
C LEU A 42 0.77 1.72 12.24
N ILE A 43 1.56 1.72 13.31
CA ILE A 43 2.90 2.31 13.34
C ILE A 43 3.82 1.61 12.35
N GLN A 44 3.91 0.27 12.43
CA GLN A 44 4.79 -0.51 11.56
C GLN A 44 4.38 -0.44 10.10
N TRP A 45 3.08 -0.50 9.83
CA TRP A 45 2.55 -0.37 8.48
C TRP A 45 2.86 1.01 7.89
N ALA A 46 2.66 2.09 8.64
CA ALA A 46 3.02 3.44 8.19
C ALA A 46 4.54 3.55 7.94
N ALA A 47 5.36 3.15 8.91
CA ALA A 47 6.81 3.28 8.86
C ALA A 47 7.44 2.50 7.71
N LEU A 48 7.07 1.23 7.55
CA LEU A 48 7.57 0.39 6.47
C LEU A 48 7.03 0.83 5.11
N SER A 49 5.81 1.40 5.06
CA SER A 49 5.26 1.94 3.83
C SER A 49 6.00 3.19 3.33
N VAL A 50 6.60 3.99 4.22
CA VAL A 50 7.50 5.10 3.82
C VAL A 50 8.61 4.56 2.91
N GLN A 51 9.33 3.54 3.38
CA GLN A 51 10.41 2.91 2.62
C GLN A 51 9.91 2.12 1.39
N LEU A 52 8.72 1.52 1.47
CA LEU A 52 8.12 0.83 0.33
C LEU A 52 7.82 1.82 -0.81
N GLN A 53 7.40 3.04 -0.49
CA GLN A 53 7.01 4.07 -1.46
C GLN A 53 8.15 4.98 -1.90
N GLU A 54 9.25 5.08 -1.15
CA GLU A 54 10.39 5.96 -1.47
C GLU A 54 10.85 5.86 -2.95
N PRO A 55 11.09 4.67 -3.55
CA PRO A 55 11.54 4.59 -4.94
C PRO A 55 10.39 4.67 -5.97
N ALA A 56 9.13 4.81 -5.54
CA ALA A 56 7.98 4.71 -6.43
C ALA A 56 7.95 5.83 -7.49
N GLU A 57 8.31 7.06 -7.11
CA GLU A 57 8.40 8.19 -8.04
C GLU A 57 9.38 7.87 -9.18
N HIS A 58 10.58 7.39 -8.83
CA HIS A 58 11.61 7.06 -9.80
C HIS A 58 11.12 6.03 -10.84
N PHE A 59 10.50 4.94 -10.38
CA PHE A 59 9.96 3.92 -11.27
C PHE A 59 8.83 4.46 -12.17
N LEU A 60 7.98 5.34 -11.66
CA LEU A 60 6.89 5.93 -12.43
C LEU A 60 7.40 6.90 -13.50
N VAL A 61 8.40 7.73 -13.18
CA VAL A 61 9.05 8.64 -14.14
C VAL A 61 9.75 7.85 -15.24
N GLU A 62 10.47 6.78 -14.89
CA GLU A 62 11.14 5.95 -15.88
C GLU A 62 10.14 5.15 -16.74
N ALA A 63 9.09 4.57 -16.15
CA ALA A 63 8.00 3.94 -16.89
C ALA A 63 7.34 4.93 -17.85
N SER A 64 7.13 6.18 -17.43
CA SER A 64 6.59 7.24 -18.28
C SER A 64 7.47 7.47 -19.51
N ARG A 65 8.78 7.64 -19.32
CA ARG A 65 9.75 7.84 -20.40
C ARG A 65 9.74 6.67 -21.38
N ARG A 66 9.73 5.44 -20.85
CA ARG A 66 9.72 4.20 -21.64
C ARG A 66 8.41 4.06 -22.43
N CYS A 67 7.26 4.36 -21.81
CA CYS A 67 5.96 4.37 -22.47
C CYS A 67 5.92 5.37 -23.63
N ALA A 68 6.47 6.57 -23.46
CA ALA A 68 6.56 7.55 -24.55
C ALA A 68 7.36 7.02 -25.74
N GLY A 69 8.47 6.33 -25.49
CA GLY A 69 9.29 5.68 -26.53
C GLY A 69 8.56 4.57 -27.31
N LEU A 70 7.51 3.99 -26.72
CA LEU A 70 6.65 2.99 -27.36
C LEU A 70 5.41 3.60 -28.04
N GLY A 71 5.29 4.93 -28.09
CA GLY A 71 4.13 5.63 -28.66
C GLY A 71 2.95 5.79 -27.68
N GLU A 72 3.09 5.38 -26.43
CA GLU A 72 2.05 5.47 -25.39
C GLU A 72 2.03 6.85 -24.72
N HIS A 73 1.96 7.92 -25.52
CA HIS A 73 2.11 9.30 -25.04
C HIS A 73 1.04 9.70 -24.00
N GLY A 74 -0.20 9.26 -24.20
CA GLY A 74 -1.28 9.52 -23.24
C GLY A 74 -1.01 8.91 -21.88
N LEU A 75 -0.56 7.65 -21.83
CA LEU A 75 -0.19 6.99 -20.59
C LEU A 75 1.06 7.63 -19.97
N SER A 76 2.07 7.99 -20.78
CA SER A 76 3.29 8.64 -20.31
C SER A 76 2.98 9.90 -19.48
N LEU A 77 2.13 10.80 -19.98
CA LEU A 77 1.76 12.02 -19.25
C LEU A 77 1.01 11.69 -17.94
N ARG A 78 0.13 10.69 -17.96
CA ARG A 78 -0.59 10.25 -16.76
C ARG A 78 0.32 9.65 -15.71
N LEU A 79 1.33 8.88 -16.11
CA LEU A 79 2.33 8.32 -15.18
C LEU A 79 3.14 9.41 -14.48
N LEU A 80 3.46 10.53 -15.14
CA LEU A 80 4.11 11.68 -14.49
C LEU A 80 3.19 12.33 -13.45
N GLN A 81 1.90 12.48 -13.76
CA GLN A 81 0.92 12.96 -12.80
C GLN A 81 0.84 12.03 -11.57
N ILE A 82 0.77 10.72 -11.80
CA ILE A 82 0.73 9.71 -10.73
C ILE A 82 2.02 9.74 -9.89
N ALA A 83 3.18 9.98 -10.52
CA ALA A 83 4.46 10.13 -9.82
C ALA A 83 4.44 11.31 -8.85
N SER A 84 3.95 12.48 -9.29
CA SER A 84 3.81 13.65 -8.43
C SER A 84 2.87 13.38 -7.23
N GLU A 85 1.77 12.67 -7.45
CA GLU A 85 0.85 12.31 -6.37
C GLU A 85 1.46 11.29 -5.40
N ALA A 86 2.38 10.43 -5.85
CA ALA A 86 3.07 9.46 -5.00
C ALA A 86 4.00 10.13 -3.97
N ILE A 87 4.62 11.26 -4.32
CA ILE A 87 5.45 12.07 -3.40
C ILE A 87 4.61 12.58 -2.23
N GLU A 88 3.40 13.08 -2.50
CA GLU A 88 2.52 13.57 -1.43
C GLU A 88 2.04 12.42 -0.54
N ARG A 89 1.78 11.22 -1.11
CA ARG A 89 1.45 10.03 -0.32
C ARG A 89 2.59 9.61 0.60
N TYR A 90 3.83 9.65 0.12
CA TYR A 90 5.01 9.38 0.94
C TYR A 90 5.10 10.32 2.16
N ARG A 91 4.83 11.62 1.98
CA ARG A 91 4.83 12.59 3.09
C ARG A 91 3.77 12.28 4.14
N LEU A 92 2.55 11.93 3.71
CA LEU A 92 1.48 11.56 4.63
C LEU A 92 1.85 10.33 5.47
N LEU A 93 2.49 9.32 4.87
CA LEU A 93 2.95 8.13 5.61
C LEU A 93 4.00 8.46 6.67
N ALA A 94 4.95 9.36 6.37
CA ALA A 94 5.95 9.80 7.34
C ALA A 94 5.31 10.61 8.50
N ASP A 95 4.30 11.43 8.19
CA ASP A 95 3.53 12.16 9.19
C ASP A 95 2.70 11.23 10.10
N ASP A 96 2.01 10.26 9.50
CA ASP A 96 1.24 9.26 10.25
C ASP A 96 2.18 8.43 11.15
N THR A 97 3.33 8.00 10.63
CA THR A 97 4.35 7.27 11.42
C THR A 97 4.74 8.05 12.68
N ARG A 98 5.04 9.34 12.52
CA ARG A 98 5.44 10.24 13.62
C ARG A 98 4.33 10.41 14.64
N THR A 99 3.12 10.71 14.18
CA THR A 99 1.99 11.02 15.06
C THR A 99 1.46 9.77 15.78
N LEU A 100 1.45 8.60 15.13
CA LEU A 100 1.15 7.32 15.76
C LEU A 100 2.20 6.96 16.81
N ALA A 101 3.50 7.12 16.51
CA ALA A 101 4.56 6.86 17.49
C ALA A 101 4.48 7.82 18.70
N GLN A 102 4.14 9.09 18.48
CA GLN A 102 3.90 10.05 19.56
C GLN A 102 2.69 9.65 20.42
N LEU A 103 1.59 9.21 19.79
CA LEU A 103 0.42 8.71 20.49
C LEU A 103 0.75 7.46 21.32
N TRP A 104 1.61 6.58 20.80
CA TRP A 104 2.12 5.43 21.54
C TRP A 104 2.92 5.88 22.77
N ASN A 105 3.92 6.73 22.56
CA ASN A 105 4.84 7.17 23.60
C ASN A 105 4.16 7.98 24.71
N GLY A 106 3.05 8.67 24.40
CA GLY A 106 2.23 9.36 25.41
C GLY A 106 1.38 8.41 26.26
N ARG A 107 1.19 7.15 25.82
CA ARG A 107 0.29 6.17 26.47
C ARG A 107 1.03 4.95 27.01
N ARG A 108 2.25 4.68 26.55
CA ARG A 108 2.96 3.41 26.77
C ARG A 108 4.46 3.62 26.99
N LEU A 109 5.05 2.66 27.70
CA LEU A 109 6.49 2.49 27.83
C LEU A 109 6.88 1.09 27.33
N PRO A 110 8.08 0.93 26.75
CA PRO A 110 9.07 1.99 26.46
C PRO A 110 8.62 2.94 25.34
N PRO A 111 9.18 4.15 25.25
CA PRO A 111 8.97 4.99 24.09
C PRO A 111 9.63 4.37 22.86
N LEU A 112 8.96 4.47 21.72
CA LEU A 112 9.47 4.09 20.42
C LEU A 112 10.42 5.17 19.89
N ASP A 113 11.53 4.73 19.32
CA ASP A 113 12.46 5.56 18.57
C ASP A 113 12.01 5.72 17.12
N LEU A 114 11.65 6.94 16.74
CA LEU A 114 11.21 7.26 15.39
C LEU A 114 12.32 7.04 14.35
N THR A 115 13.58 7.29 14.71
CA THR A 115 14.72 7.06 13.81
C THR A 115 14.86 5.58 13.52
N TYR A 116 14.76 4.73 14.55
CA TYR A 116 14.73 3.29 14.34
C TYR A 116 13.57 2.86 13.44
N LEU A 117 12.34 3.33 13.70
CA LEU A 117 11.16 2.98 12.90
C LEU A 117 11.31 3.32 11.41
N LEU A 118 11.89 4.48 11.09
CA LEU A 118 12.06 4.94 9.71
C LEU A 118 13.28 4.34 9.01
N THR A 119 14.27 3.83 9.75
CA THR A 119 15.51 3.25 9.19
C THR A 119 15.57 1.72 9.29
N GLN A 120 14.43 1.07 9.57
CA GLN A 120 14.33 -0.40 9.57
C GLN A 120 14.83 -0.98 8.24
N PRO A 121 15.47 -2.17 8.23
CA PRO A 121 15.81 -2.85 7.00
C PRO A 121 14.57 -3.17 6.16
N GLN A 122 14.69 -3.02 4.84
CA GLN A 122 13.62 -3.42 3.92
C GLN A 122 13.25 -4.90 4.12
N THR A 123 11.95 -5.16 4.19
CA THR A 123 11.42 -6.53 4.29
C THR A 123 11.61 -7.32 2.99
N PRO A 124 11.52 -8.65 3.02
CA PRO A 124 11.56 -9.47 1.80
C PRO A 124 10.49 -9.06 0.78
N SER A 125 9.27 -8.73 1.21
CA SER A 125 8.21 -8.31 0.28
C SER A 125 8.46 -6.95 -0.34
N MET A 126 9.04 -5.99 0.40
CA MET A 126 9.48 -4.72 -0.17
C MET A 126 10.51 -4.91 -1.28
N LYS A 127 11.54 -5.71 -1.03
CA LYS A 127 12.59 -6.04 -2.02
C LYS A 127 12.01 -6.70 -3.27
N ARG A 128 11.09 -7.65 -3.10
CA ARG A 128 10.39 -8.31 -4.23
C ARG A 128 9.55 -7.33 -5.02
N LEU A 129 8.87 -6.39 -4.36
CA LEU A 129 8.08 -5.36 -5.06
C LEU A 129 8.97 -4.44 -5.89
N HIS A 130 10.06 -3.93 -5.30
CA HIS A 130 11.00 -3.04 -5.99
C HIS A 130 11.68 -3.73 -7.16
N ALA A 131 12.15 -4.97 -7.00
CA ALA A 131 12.69 -5.77 -8.10
C ALA A 131 11.64 -6.02 -9.20
N GLY A 132 10.38 -6.22 -8.81
CA GLY A 132 9.26 -6.33 -9.75
C GLY A 132 9.04 -5.05 -10.55
N TYR A 133 9.07 -3.88 -9.91
CA TYR A 133 8.96 -2.59 -10.58
C TYR A 133 10.13 -2.36 -11.53
N GLU A 134 11.36 -2.61 -11.08
CA GLU A 134 12.55 -2.49 -11.92
C GLU A 134 12.46 -3.38 -13.16
N ALA A 135 12.02 -4.63 -13.01
CA ALA A 135 11.85 -5.55 -14.13
C ALA A 135 10.77 -5.09 -15.13
N LEU A 136 9.66 -4.53 -14.66
CA LEU A 136 8.61 -3.97 -15.53
C LEU A 136 9.12 -2.77 -16.30
N VAL A 137 9.77 -1.83 -15.62
CA VAL A 137 10.30 -0.59 -16.18
C VAL A 137 11.36 -0.87 -17.25
N ASN A 138 12.31 -1.76 -16.95
CA ASN A 138 13.39 -2.14 -17.86
C ASN A 138 12.95 -3.16 -18.93
N GLY A 139 11.81 -3.82 -18.73
CA GLY A 139 11.24 -4.79 -19.64
C GLY A 139 10.51 -4.18 -20.84
N PRO A 140 9.98 -5.03 -21.74
CA PRO A 140 9.29 -4.59 -22.95
C PRO A 140 7.90 -3.97 -22.68
N GLU A 141 7.37 -4.13 -21.47
CA GLU A 141 6.00 -3.77 -21.09
C GLU A 141 5.96 -2.78 -19.90
N PRO A 142 6.61 -1.61 -20.01
CA PRO A 142 6.69 -0.64 -18.91
C PRO A 142 5.30 -0.13 -18.48
N TRP A 143 4.32 -0.16 -19.39
CA TRP A 143 2.93 0.21 -19.12
C TRP A 143 2.27 -0.70 -18.08
N ALA A 144 2.74 -1.93 -17.88
CA ALA A 144 2.17 -2.84 -16.92
C ALA A 144 2.45 -2.42 -15.45
N LEU A 145 3.39 -1.49 -15.21
CA LEU A 145 3.56 -0.86 -13.90
C LEU A 145 2.26 -0.18 -13.43
N LEU A 146 1.42 0.31 -14.35
CA LEU A 146 0.11 0.88 -14.03
C LEU A 146 -0.77 -0.12 -13.28
N ALA A 147 -0.81 -1.38 -13.70
CA ALA A 147 -1.59 -2.42 -13.05
C ALA A 147 -1.09 -2.68 -11.63
N ALA A 148 0.24 -2.77 -11.45
CA ALA A 148 0.85 -3.00 -10.15
C ALA A 148 0.50 -1.88 -9.17
N ARG A 149 0.64 -0.61 -9.60
CA ARG A 149 0.28 0.55 -8.78
C ARG A 149 -1.20 0.60 -8.47
N TYR A 150 -2.04 0.35 -9.48
CA TYR A 150 -3.49 0.37 -9.32
C TYR A 150 -3.94 -0.66 -8.28
N GLU A 151 -3.48 -1.90 -8.38
CA GLU A 151 -3.88 -2.95 -7.43
C GLU A 151 -3.38 -2.68 -6.01
N ALA A 152 -2.15 -2.16 -5.86
CA ALA A 152 -1.62 -1.77 -4.58
C ALA A 152 -2.53 -0.76 -3.85
N GLU A 153 -2.92 0.32 -4.55
CA GLU A 153 -3.72 1.39 -3.95
C GLU A 153 -5.20 1.01 -3.83
N ALA A 154 -5.79 0.34 -4.83
CA ALA A 154 -7.17 -0.11 -4.81
C ALA A 154 -7.42 -1.11 -3.66
N MET A 155 -6.46 -2.01 -3.42
CA MET A 155 -6.53 -2.97 -2.33
C MET A 155 -6.53 -2.28 -0.98
N LEU A 156 -5.57 -1.38 -0.74
CA LEU A 156 -5.48 -0.65 0.53
C LEU A 156 -6.70 0.25 0.73
N GLY A 157 -7.18 0.92 -0.33
CA GLY A 157 -8.41 1.69 -0.30
C GLY A 157 -9.64 0.85 0.08
N SER A 158 -9.69 -0.41 -0.37
CA SER A 158 -10.81 -1.31 -0.07
C SER A 158 -10.91 -1.72 1.41
N ILE A 159 -9.83 -1.57 2.19
CA ILE A 159 -9.80 -1.87 3.62
C ILE A 159 -9.68 -0.61 4.49
N ALA A 160 -9.41 0.55 3.90
CA ALA A 160 -9.11 1.78 4.61
C ALA A 160 -10.21 2.20 5.60
N ALA A 161 -11.48 2.22 5.16
CA ALA A 161 -12.60 2.57 6.02
C ALA A 161 -12.76 1.62 7.22
N GLN A 162 -12.56 0.32 6.99
CA GLN A 162 -12.62 -0.68 8.06
C GLN A 162 -11.49 -0.50 9.07
N VAL A 163 -10.27 -0.24 8.58
CA VAL A 163 -9.10 0.01 9.44
C VAL A 163 -9.31 1.27 10.28
N THR A 164 -9.77 2.37 9.68
CA THR A 164 -10.03 3.62 10.41
C THR A 164 -11.09 3.42 11.49
N ALA A 165 -12.22 2.79 11.16
CA ALA A 165 -13.29 2.55 12.12
C ALA A 165 -12.83 1.63 13.28
N GLN A 166 -12.05 0.60 12.98
CA GLN A 166 -11.49 -0.29 13.99
C GLN A 166 -10.48 0.42 14.89
N ALA A 167 -9.62 1.27 14.31
CA ALA A 167 -8.66 2.07 15.06
C ALA A 167 -9.38 3.05 16.01
N GLU A 168 -10.38 3.79 15.53
CA GLU A 168 -11.18 4.69 16.38
C GLU A 168 -11.87 3.93 17.51
N ARG A 169 -12.44 2.75 17.22
CA ARG A 169 -13.11 1.90 18.22
C ARG A 169 -12.16 1.45 19.34
N LEU A 170 -10.95 1.01 19.00
CA LEU A 170 -10.01 0.41 19.97
C LEU A 170 -9.06 1.42 20.62
N LEU A 171 -8.72 2.49 19.91
CA LEU A 171 -7.70 3.47 20.34
C LEU A 171 -8.30 4.83 20.72
N GLY A 172 -9.61 5.01 20.51
CA GLY A 172 -10.33 6.26 20.72
C GLY A 172 -10.19 7.23 19.55
N ALA A 173 -10.96 8.31 19.59
CA ALA A 173 -11.03 9.31 18.52
C ALA A 173 -9.69 10.02 18.22
N ASP A 174 -8.79 10.10 19.21
CA ASP A 174 -7.49 10.76 19.08
C ASP A 174 -6.57 10.09 18.05
N VAL A 175 -6.84 8.84 17.64
CA VAL A 175 -6.03 8.18 16.60
C VAL A 175 -6.35 8.70 15.20
N ARG A 176 -7.56 9.24 14.98
CA ARG A 176 -8.01 9.62 13.64
C ARG A 176 -7.08 10.62 12.94
N PRO A 177 -6.61 11.70 13.59
CA PRO A 177 -5.65 12.63 12.97
C PRO A 177 -4.31 12.00 12.59
N CYS A 178 -4.01 10.79 13.10
CA CYS A 178 -2.80 10.03 12.81
C CYS A 178 -2.95 9.03 11.64
N LEU A 179 -4.11 9.02 10.96
CA LEU A 179 -4.44 8.07 9.89
C LEU A 179 -4.71 8.77 8.55
N ARG A 180 -4.04 9.90 8.29
CA ARG A 180 -4.32 10.76 7.12
C ARG A 180 -4.02 10.05 5.80
N SER A 181 -2.99 9.20 5.76
CA SER A 181 -2.65 8.38 4.59
C SER A 181 -3.72 7.33 4.30
N VAL A 182 -4.30 6.71 5.35
CA VAL A 182 -5.38 5.74 5.23
C VAL A 182 -6.67 6.43 4.77
N GLU A 183 -7.00 7.59 5.32
CA GLU A 183 -8.14 8.40 4.86
C GLU A 183 -8.00 8.85 3.40
N ALA A 184 -6.79 9.17 2.96
CA ALA A 184 -6.52 9.49 1.55
C ALA A 184 -6.80 8.28 0.63
N LEU A 185 -6.46 7.06 1.07
CA LEU A 185 -6.72 5.82 0.33
C LEU A 185 -8.21 5.46 0.29
N ALA A 186 -8.99 5.76 1.33
CA ALA A 186 -10.44 5.53 1.32
C ALA A 186 -11.15 6.27 0.17
N ASN A 187 -10.59 7.39 -0.29
CA ASN A 187 -11.12 8.20 -1.40
C ASN A 187 -10.49 7.85 -2.76
N PHE A 188 -9.81 6.71 -2.87
CA PHE A 188 -9.04 6.30 -4.05
C PHE A 188 -9.82 6.39 -5.37
N THR A 189 -11.03 5.81 -5.42
CA THR A 189 -11.87 5.77 -6.64
C THR A 189 -12.51 7.12 -6.98
N GLU A 190 -12.77 7.96 -5.99
CA GLU A 190 -13.45 9.24 -6.20
C GLU A 190 -12.49 10.34 -6.68
N ARG A 191 -11.21 10.27 -6.26
CA ARG A 191 -10.24 11.35 -6.44
C ARG A 191 -8.96 10.95 -7.18
N GLY A 192 -8.68 9.66 -7.36
CA GLY A 192 -7.40 9.18 -7.87
C GLY A 192 -7.24 9.35 -9.37
N SER A 193 -6.13 9.98 -9.80
CA SER A 193 -5.70 9.95 -11.21
C SER A 193 -5.42 8.54 -11.70
N LEU A 194 -5.03 7.64 -10.78
CA LEU A 194 -4.67 6.26 -11.06
C LEU A 194 -5.86 5.42 -11.55
N ASP A 195 -7.02 5.49 -10.89
CA ASP A 195 -8.22 4.75 -11.30
C ASP A 195 -8.72 5.19 -12.68
N LYS A 196 -8.84 6.51 -12.89
CA LYS A 196 -9.22 7.09 -14.18
C LYS A 196 -8.24 6.68 -15.29
N THR A 197 -6.95 6.65 -15.00
CA THR A 197 -5.91 6.23 -15.97
C THR A 197 -6.02 4.74 -16.29
N MET A 198 -6.24 3.89 -15.28
CA MET A 198 -6.42 2.45 -15.46
C MET A 198 -7.62 2.12 -16.36
N VAL A 199 -8.77 2.74 -16.09
CA VAL A 199 -9.99 2.57 -16.89
C VAL A 199 -9.74 2.99 -18.34
N ALA A 200 -9.23 4.20 -18.56
CA ALA A 200 -8.98 4.72 -19.90
C ALA A 200 -7.96 3.87 -20.68
N PHE A 201 -6.91 3.39 -20.01
CA PHE A 201 -5.88 2.57 -20.66
C PHE A 201 -6.40 1.20 -21.07
N LEU A 202 -7.15 0.52 -20.21
CA LEU A 202 -7.77 -0.78 -20.55
C LEU A 202 -8.81 -0.67 -21.66
N GLU A 203 -9.55 0.43 -21.71
CA GLU A 203 -10.50 0.72 -22.80
C GLU A 203 -9.79 0.92 -24.14
N ALA A 204 -8.67 1.64 -24.14
CA ALA A 204 -7.87 1.86 -25.35
C ALA A 204 -7.07 0.62 -25.77
N SER A 205 -6.72 -0.26 -24.83
CA SER A 205 -5.82 -1.40 -25.05
C SER A 205 -6.37 -2.73 -24.49
N PRO A 206 -7.52 -3.22 -24.96
CA PRO A 206 -8.16 -4.42 -24.41
C PRO A 206 -7.29 -5.69 -24.53
N ALA A 207 -6.42 -5.75 -25.54
CA ALA A 207 -5.48 -6.88 -25.72
C ALA A 207 -4.45 -7.02 -24.58
N ARG A 208 -4.27 -5.98 -23.75
CA ARG A 208 -3.30 -5.98 -22.64
C ARG A 208 -3.90 -6.46 -21.31
N VAL A 209 -5.22 -6.68 -21.24
CA VAL A 209 -5.93 -7.06 -20.00
C VAL A 209 -5.27 -8.25 -19.32
N GLU A 210 -4.96 -9.30 -20.09
CA GLU A 210 -4.34 -10.52 -19.56
C GLU A 210 -3.05 -10.23 -18.80
N ARG A 211 -2.13 -9.54 -19.47
CA ARG A 211 -0.83 -9.23 -18.90
C ARG A 211 -0.94 -8.28 -17.71
N MET A 212 -1.84 -7.31 -17.77
CA MET A 212 -2.11 -6.42 -16.63
C MET A 212 -2.67 -7.19 -15.44
N SER A 213 -3.58 -8.15 -15.65
CA SER A 213 -4.12 -8.99 -14.58
C SER A 213 -3.03 -9.86 -13.95
N GLU A 214 -2.12 -10.46 -14.72
CA GLU A 214 -0.99 -11.23 -14.15
C GLU A 214 -0.11 -10.39 -13.24
N VAL A 215 0.22 -9.16 -13.68
CA VAL A 215 1.04 -8.22 -12.89
C VAL A 215 0.28 -7.75 -11.65
N GLY A 216 -1.02 -7.47 -11.80
CA GLY A 216 -1.90 -7.11 -10.69
C GLY A 216 -1.97 -8.21 -9.63
N GLU A 217 -2.20 -9.47 -10.04
CA GLU A 217 -2.28 -10.62 -9.13
C GLU A 217 -0.96 -10.82 -8.36
N ARG A 218 0.17 -10.75 -9.06
CA ARG A 218 1.49 -10.84 -8.43
C ARG A 218 1.70 -9.72 -7.41
N THR A 219 1.25 -8.51 -7.74
CA THR A 219 1.37 -7.35 -6.84
C THR A 219 0.52 -7.52 -5.59
N LEU A 220 -0.74 -7.97 -5.74
CA LEU A 220 -1.61 -8.29 -4.62
C LEU A 220 -1.00 -9.35 -3.69
N GLN A 221 -0.37 -10.38 -4.27
CA GLN A 221 0.29 -11.41 -3.48
C GLN A 221 1.47 -10.84 -2.67
N ILE A 222 2.32 -10.01 -3.29
CA ILE A 222 3.45 -9.36 -2.60
C ILE A 222 2.93 -8.43 -1.49
N TYR A 223 1.87 -7.66 -1.74
CA TYR A 223 1.27 -6.80 -0.73
C TYR A 223 0.63 -7.58 0.42
N ALA A 224 0.00 -8.73 0.14
CA ALA A 224 -0.51 -9.60 1.19
C ALA A 224 0.62 -10.08 2.12
N ASP A 225 1.75 -10.49 1.55
CA ASP A 225 2.91 -10.93 2.31
C ASP A 225 3.54 -9.75 3.08
N PHE A 226 3.61 -8.56 2.49
CA PHE A 226 4.04 -7.33 3.17
C PHE A 226 3.16 -7.01 4.39
N LEU A 227 1.83 -7.10 4.27
CA LEU A 227 0.93 -6.87 5.40
C LEU A 227 1.14 -7.90 6.52
N VAL A 228 1.46 -9.15 6.18
CA VAL A 228 1.84 -10.18 7.17
C VAL A 228 3.15 -9.81 7.87
N GLU A 229 4.16 -9.34 7.13
CA GLU A 229 5.42 -8.86 7.70
C GLU A 229 5.19 -7.68 8.66
N CYS A 230 4.30 -6.74 8.32
CA CYS A 230 3.88 -5.66 9.23
C CYS A 230 3.24 -6.21 10.50
N CYS A 231 2.40 -7.25 10.39
CA CYS A 231 1.80 -7.90 11.57
C CYS A 231 2.86 -8.55 12.46
N VAL A 232 3.86 -9.21 11.87
CA VAL A 232 4.99 -9.80 12.64
C VAL A 232 5.80 -8.72 13.35
N ALA A 233 6.13 -7.63 12.64
CA ALA A 233 6.82 -6.48 13.23
C ALA A 233 6.01 -5.86 14.38
N ALA A 234 4.69 -5.78 14.23
CA ALA A 234 3.78 -5.28 15.26
C ALA A 234 3.77 -6.18 16.51
N THR A 235 3.68 -7.50 16.33
CA THR A 235 3.74 -8.45 17.44
C THR A 235 5.06 -8.35 18.19
N ASN A 236 6.18 -8.22 17.48
CA ASN A 236 7.48 -8.04 18.12
C ASN A 236 7.53 -6.74 18.93
N LEU A 237 6.95 -5.66 18.41
CA LEU A 237 6.89 -4.37 19.10
C LEU A 237 5.99 -4.42 20.35
N SER A 238 4.82 -5.07 20.28
CA SER A 238 3.88 -5.14 21.40
C SER A 238 4.31 -6.11 22.50
N THR A 239 5.04 -7.18 22.15
CA THR A 239 5.51 -8.19 23.13
C THR A 239 6.90 -7.91 23.69
N TRP A 240 7.60 -6.88 23.19
CA TRP A 240 8.97 -6.57 23.62
C TRP A 240 9.10 -6.34 25.13
N ARG A 241 8.03 -5.88 25.80
CA ARG A 241 7.96 -5.70 27.26
C ARG A 241 8.19 -6.98 28.06
N ASP A 242 7.79 -8.15 27.54
CA ASP A 242 7.90 -9.42 28.26
C ASP A 242 9.32 -9.98 28.26
N ARG A 243 10.23 -9.46 27.42
CA ARG A 243 11.58 -10.00 27.23
C ARG A 243 12.67 -9.34 28.08
N GLU A 244 12.43 -8.13 28.61
CA GLU A 244 13.42 -7.43 29.45
C GLU A 244 13.21 -7.65 30.96
N HIS A 245 12.13 -8.33 31.36
CA HIS A 245 11.77 -8.56 32.78
C HIS A 245 11.60 -10.05 33.14
N GLY A 246 12.05 -10.97 32.28
CA GLY A 246 12.15 -12.42 32.55
C GLY A 246 13.59 -12.90 32.49
#